data_AF-W1XW64-F1
#
_entry.id   AF-W1XW64-F1
#
_cell.length_a   1.000
_cell.length_b   1.000
_cell.length_c   1.000
_cell.angle_alpha   90.00
_cell.angle_beta   90.00
_cell.angle_gamma   90.00
#
_symmetry.space_group_name_H-M   'P 1'
#
loop_
_entity.id
_entity.type
_entity.pdbx_description
1 polymer ?
#
loop_
_entity_poly.entity_id
_entity_poly.type
_entity_poly.pdbx_seq_one_letter_code
_entity_poly.pdbx_strand_id
1 'polypeptide(L)'
;DDADFIAELIDIGGCSPELRENQELMSLFLPLLRADFYATESYHYDSPDVCPPLRTPALLLCGSHDREASWQQVDAWRQWLSHVTGP
;
A
#
# COMPACT_ATOMS: atom_id res chain seq x y z
N ASP A 1 17.16 1.15 -8.49
CA ASP A 1 18.29 1.64 -7.68
C ASP A 1 17.76 2.30 -6.40
N ASP A 2 18.59 2.68 -5.43
CA ASP A 2 18.16 3.49 -4.27
C ASP A 2 17.60 4.85 -4.71
N ALA A 3 18.22 5.46 -5.73
CA ALA A 3 17.76 6.73 -6.29
C ALA A 3 16.34 6.64 -6.89
N ASP A 4 16.03 5.57 -7.61
CA ASP A 4 14.70 5.36 -8.20
C ASP A 4 13.66 5.12 -7.11
N PHE A 5 13.98 4.30 -6.11
CA PHE A 5 13.08 4.01 -4.99
C PHE A 5 12.71 5.29 -4.21
N ILE A 6 13.69 6.17 -3.98
CA ILE A 6 13.45 7.47 -3.35
C ILE A 6 12.57 8.37 -4.22
N ALA A 7 12.75 8.35 -5.54
CA ALA A 7 11.92 9.14 -6.45
C ALA A 7 10.45 8.73 -6.38
N GLU A 8 10.17 7.43 -6.38
CA GLU A 8 8.81 6.89 -6.22
C GLU A 8 8.21 7.26 -4.85
N LEU A 9 8.97 7.15 -3.76
CA LEU A 9 8.51 7.55 -2.43
C LEU A 9 8.09 9.03 -2.34
N ILE A 10 8.79 9.90 -3.08
CA ILE A 10 8.47 11.32 -3.15
C ILE A 10 7.20 11.53 -4.01
N ASP A 11 7.05 10.82 -5.14
CA ASP A 11 5.85 10.96 -5.99
C ASP A 11 4.58 10.45 -5.29
N ILE A 12 4.66 9.34 -4.56
CA ILE A 12 3.57 8.84 -3.70
C ILE A 12 3.15 9.90 -2.66
N GLY A 13 4.01 10.89 -2.39
CA GLY A 13 3.74 11.99 -1.46
C GLY A 13 4.02 11.64 0.00
N GLY A 14 4.57 10.44 0.24
CA GLY A 14 4.90 9.93 1.58
C GLY A 14 6.23 10.43 2.14
N CYS A 15 7.02 11.15 1.34
CA CYS A 15 8.36 11.59 1.72
C CYS A 15 8.57 13.08 1.44
N SER A 16 9.01 13.83 2.46
CA SER A 16 9.45 15.21 2.26
C SER A 16 10.68 15.23 1.34
N PRO A 17 10.78 16.20 0.40
CA PRO A 17 12.00 16.41 -0.39
C PRO A 17 13.25 16.59 0.48
N GLU A 18 13.09 17.05 1.72
CA GLU A 18 14.18 17.21 2.70
C GLU A 18 14.86 15.89 3.06
N LEU A 19 14.18 14.74 2.93
CA LEU A 19 14.79 13.44 3.16
C LEU A 19 15.88 13.14 2.12
N ARG A 20 15.71 13.63 0.89
CA ARG A 20 16.69 13.47 -0.20
C ARG A 20 17.99 14.23 0.07
N GLU A 21 17.90 15.37 0.74
CA GLU A 21 19.04 16.23 1.03
C GLU A 21 19.81 15.80 2.29
N ASN A 22 19.26 14.88 3.10
CA ASN A 22 19.88 14.41 4.33
C ASN A 22 20.27 12.91 4.25
N GLN A 23 21.54 12.67 3.91
CA GLN A 23 22.09 11.32 3.73
C GLN A 23 22.07 10.46 5.00
N GLU A 24 22.17 11.08 6.18
CA GLU A 24 22.11 10.36 7.46
C GLU A 24 20.69 9.85 7.73
N LEU A 25 19.68 10.70 7.52
CA LEU A 25 18.29 10.28 7.63
C LEU A 25 17.96 9.22 6.58
N MET A 26 18.42 9.40 5.35
CA MET A 26 18.18 8.42 4.28
C MET A 26 18.78 7.06 4.63
N SER A 27 20.01 7.02 5.14
CA SER A 27 20.67 5.77 5.54
C SER A 27 19.95 5.06 6.70
N LEU A 28 19.25 5.83 7.55
CA LEU A 28 18.43 5.28 8.63
C LEU A 28 17.08 4.75 8.13
N PHE A 29 16.39 5.48 7.26
CA PHE A 29 15.03 5.14 6.84
C PHE A 29 14.96 4.16 5.66
N LEU A 30 15.94 4.16 4.75
CA LEU A 30 15.93 3.27 3.57
C LEU A 30 15.76 1.79 3.93
N PRO A 31 16.49 1.23 4.92
CA PRO A 31 16.32 -0.18 5.26
C PRO A 31 14.91 -0.50 5.76
N LEU A 32 14.30 0.42 6.53
CA LEU A 32 12.93 0.25 7.05
C LEU A 32 11.92 0.32 5.91
N LEU A 33 12.00 1.37 5.07
CA LEU A 33 11.10 1.55 3.94
C LEU A 33 11.21 0.39 2.96
N ARG A 34 12.43 -0.05 2.62
CA ARG A 34 12.62 -1.20 1.74
C ARG A 34 12.01 -2.48 2.31
N ALA A 35 12.14 -2.72 3.63
CA ALA A 35 11.54 -3.89 4.26
C ALA A 35 10.00 -3.84 4.21
N ASP A 36 9.40 -2.69 4.49
CA ASP A 36 7.94 -2.51 4.47
C ASP A 36 7.39 -2.65 3.04
N PHE A 37 8.02 -2.00 2.05
CA PHE A 37 7.64 -2.12 0.64
C PHE A 37 7.78 -3.55 0.14
N TYR A 38 8.87 -4.22 0.47
CA TYR A 38 9.05 -5.63 0.13
C TYR A 38 7.94 -6.50 0.72
N ALA A 39 7.58 -6.29 2.00
CA ALA A 39 6.52 -7.05 2.64
C ALA A 39 5.15 -6.82 1.99
N THR A 40 4.79 -5.59 1.63
CA THR A 40 3.50 -5.31 1.00
C THR A 40 3.44 -5.73 -0.48
N GLU A 41 4.54 -5.64 -1.23
CA GLU A 41 4.60 -6.04 -2.64
C GLU A 41 4.64 -7.56 -2.81
N SER A 42 5.26 -8.25 -1.86
CA SER A 42 5.30 -9.72 -1.85
C SER A 42 4.04 -10.37 -1.28
N TYR A 43 3.16 -9.60 -0.63
CA TYR A 43 1.88 -10.09 -0.13
C TYR A 43 0.91 -10.34 -1.30
N HIS A 44 0.71 -11.61 -1.62
CA HIS A 44 -0.18 -12.05 -2.69
C HIS A 44 -0.81 -13.39 -2.36
N TYR A 45 -2.07 -13.55 -2.77
CA TYR A 45 -2.78 -14.83 -2.80
C TYR A 45 -3.25 -15.10 -4.22
N ASP A 46 -3.08 -16.34 -4.69
CA ASP A 46 -3.48 -16.72 -6.06
C ASP A 46 -4.99 -16.61 -6.30
N SER A 47 -5.80 -16.77 -5.24
CA SER A 47 -7.26 -16.70 -5.33
C SER A 47 -7.92 -16.45 -3.95
N PRO A 48 -9.11 -15.82 -3.89
CA PRO A 48 -9.87 -15.61 -2.65
C PRO A 48 -10.38 -16.86 -1.94
N ASP A 49 -10.42 -18.00 -2.63
CA ASP A 49 -10.90 -19.28 -2.07
C ASP A 49 -9.86 -19.99 -1.19
N VAL A 50 -8.65 -19.43 -1.06
CA VAL A 50 -7.60 -19.93 -0.17
C VAL A 50 -8.06 -19.95 1.31
N CYS A 51 -9.01 -19.10 1.69
CA CYS A 51 -9.60 -19.11 3.02
C CYS A 51 -11.07 -18.67 3.02
N PRO A 52 -11.86 -19.02 4.06
CA PRO A 52 -13.22 -18.52 4.19
C PRO A 52 -13.25 -16.98 4.36
N PRO A 53 -14.25 -16.29 3.78
CA PRO A 53 -14.36 -14.84 3.92
C PRO A 53 -14.61 -14.42 5.36
N LEU A 54 -14.09 -13.25 5.73
CA LEU A 54 -14.30 -12.71 7.08
C LEU A 54 -15.77 -12.32 7.29
N ARG A 55 -16.27 -12.58 8.49
CA ARG A 55 -17.66 -12.30 8.91
C ARG A 55 -17.83 -11.01 9.70
N THR A 56 -16.74 -10.39 10.10
CA THR A 56 -16.78 -9.09 10.76
C THR A 56 -17.31 -8.05 9.76
N PRO A 57 -18.32 -7.24 10.11
CA PRO A 57 -18.76 -6.14 9.27
C PRO A 57 -17.60 -5.21 8.93
N ALA A 58 -17.44 -4.92 7.65
CA ALA A 58 -16.35 -4.11 7.12
C ALA A 58 -16.90 -2.92 6.32
N LEU A 59 -16.19 -1.80 6.41
CA LEU A 59 -16.40 -0.59 5.61
C LEU A 59 -15.17 -0.37 4.75
N LEU A 60 -15.36 -0.33 3.43
CA LEU A 60 -14.30 0.02 2.49
C LEU A 60 -14.35 1.52 2.20
N LEU A 61 -13.18 2.15 2.13
CA LEU A 61 -12.99 3.57 1.85
C LEU A 61 -11.99 3.72 0.72
N CYS A 62 -12.23 4.64 -0.21
CA CYS A 62 -11.29 4.99 -1.27
C CYS A 62 -11.26 6.50 -1.50
N GLY A 63 -10.11 7.04 -1.87
CA GLY A 63 -9.98 8.44 -2.27
C GLY A 63 -10.44 8.66 -3.71
N SER A 64 -11.16 9.75 -3.99
CA SER A 64 -11.64 10.05 -5.34
C SER A 64 -10.52 10.42 -6.34
N HIS A 65 -9.34 10.75 -5.83
CA HIS A 65 -8.14 11.12 -6.59
C HIS A 65 -6.91 10.33 -6.11
N ASP A 66 -7.13 9.18 -5.47
CA ASP A 66 -6.04 8.30 -5.04
C ASP A 66 -5.38 7.69 -6.28
N ARG A 67 -4.06 7.88 -6.42
CA ARG A 67 -3.26 7.32 -7.52
C ARG A 67 -2.76 5.92 -7.22
N GLU A 68 -2.68 5.55 -5.94
CA GLU A 68 -2.10 4.29 -5.47
C GLU A 68 -3.13 3.16 -5.44
N ALA A 69 -4.39 3.50 -5.15
CA ALA A 69 -5.49 2.53 -5.09
C ALA A 69 -6.74 3.05 -5.83
N SER A 70 -6.98 2.52 -7.02
CA SER A 70 -8.21 2.79 -7.77
C SER A 70 -9.46 2.24 -7.06
N TRP A 71 -10.63 2.80 -7.37
CA TRP A 71 -11.91 2.32 -6.87
C TRP A 71 -12.10 0.82 -7.12
N GLN A 72 -11.73 0.33 -8.31
CA GLN A 72 -11.85 -1.09 -8.67
C GLN A 72 -10.95 -2.00 -7.82
N GLN A 73 -9.73 -1.55 -7.49
CA GLN A 73 -8.83 -2.31 -6.62
C GLN A 73 -9.38 -2.40 -5.19
N VAL A 74 -9.98 -1.32 -4.69
CA VAL A 74 -10.63 -1.33 -3.37
C VAL A 74 -11.90 -2.20 -3.40
N ASP A 75 -12.73 -2.09 -4.43
CA ASP A 75 -13.97 -2.87 -4.58
C ASP A 75 -13.72 -4.39 -4.65
N ALA A 76 -12.57 -4.81 -5.18
CA ALA A 76 -12.17 -6.22 -5.22
C ALA A 76 -12.07 -6.87 -3.82
N TRP A 77 -11.93 -6.10 -2.74
CA TRP A 77 -11.95 -6.61 -1.36
C TRP A 77 -13.26 -7.31 -0.99
N ARG A 78 -14.37 -7.06 -1.71
CA ARG A 78 -15.64 -7.77 -1.51
C ARG A 78 -15.51 -9.28 -1.67
N GLN A 79 -14.51 -9.77 -2.41
CA GLN A 79 -14.26 -11.20 -2.58
C GLN A 79 -13.80 -11.87 -1.28
N TRP A 80 -13.23 -11.11 -0.35
CA TRP A 80 -12.63 -11.58 0.91
C TRP A 80 -13.53 -11.36 2.13
N LEU A 81 -14.66 -10.67 1.96
CA LEU A 81 -15.50 -10.15 3.04
C LEU A 81 -16.97 -10.54 2.82
N SER A 82 -17.62 -11.10 3.83
CA SER A 82 -19.03 -11.52 3.73
C SER A 82 -20.04 -10.42 4.06
N HIS A 83 -19.65 -9.43 4.87
CA HIS A 83 -20.49 -8.30 5.26
C HIS A 83 -19.74 -7.00 5.01
N VAL A 84 -19.99 -6.39 3.85
CA VAL A 84 -19.20 -5.25 3.38
C VAL A 84 -20.09 -4.10 2.95
N THR A 85 -19.69 -2.89 3.35
CA THR A 85 -20.31 -1.61 2.99
C THR A 85 -19.24 -0.68 2.41
N GLY A 86 -19.62 0.19 1.47
CA GLY A 86 -18.67 1.07 0.75
C GLY A 86 -17.67 0.32 -0.15
N PRO A 87 -16.86 1.07 -0.94
CA PRO A 87 -17.28 2.32 -1.56
C PRO A 87 -18.34 2.07 -2.65
#